data_AF-A0A421DU18-F1
#
_entry.id   AF-A0A421DU18-F1
#
_cell.length_a   1.000
_cell.length_b   1.000
_cell.length_c   1.000
_cell.angle_alpha   90.00
_cell.angle_beta   90.00
_cell.angle_gamma   90.00
#
_symmetry.space_group_name_H-M   'P 1'
#
loop_
_entity.id
_entity.type
_entity.pdbx_description
1 polymer ?
#
loop_
_entity_poly.entity_id
_entity_poly.type
_entity_poly.pdbx_seq_one_letter_code
_entity_poly.pdbx_strand_id
1 'polypeptide(L)'
;MDVRIFSKCHFTIVGLREVLSSTPMLSVKPANRFTLPQGRKKCIFIIDGSSEGFEEYYESVRTSFYEMAASFIIINNSPYHPPVCIDEKTILISKSSPIDAFYKLLDVIPPHTRHLFNPVRLSKSEYAVFHYWILGYTAESISEIIGLNKKSVLNSKSRLLNKYGVQDKNSLLIIAKILFRESIAGKPPCSSESTKDIGEVGSLA
;
A
#
# COMPACT_ATOMS: atom_id res chain seq x y z
N MET A 1 -3.80 4.72 21.34
CA MET A 1 -4.02 4.48 19.90
C MET A 1 -4.64 3.10 19.74
N ASP A 2 -5.61 2.94 18.86
CA ASP A 2 -6.24 1.63 18.63
C ASP A 2 -5.41 0.83 17.62
N VAL A 3 -5.27 -0.47 17.83
CA VAL A 3 -4.60 -1.39 16.90
C VAL A 3 -5.54 -2.53 16.55
N ARG A 4 -5.75 -2.75 15.26
CA ARG A 4 -6.64 -3.79 14.71
C ARG A 4 -5.82 -4.80 13.93
N ILE A 5 -5.93 -6.07 14.31
CA ILE A 5 -5.16 -7.16 13.68
C ILE A 5 -6.09 -8.03 12.87
N PHE A 6 -5.92 -8.06 11.55
CA PHE A 6 -6.57 -9.01 10.66
C PHE A 6 -5.59 -10.12 10.27
N SER A 7 -5.89 -11.35 10.68
CA SER A 7 -5.14 -12.54 10.31
C SER A 7 -6.03 -13.77 10.47
N LYS A 8 -5.86 -14.76 9.58
CA LYS A 8 -6.42 -16.11 9.74
C LYS A 8 -5.47 -17.02 10.52
N CYS A 9 -4.19 -16.66 10.61
CA CYS A 9 -3.21 -17.37 11.43
C CYS A 9 -3.35 -16.96 12.90
N HIS A 10 -3.77 -17.92 13.73
CA HIS A 10 -3.92 -17.71 15.18
C HIS A 10 -2.61 -17.30 15.85
N PHE A 11 -1.49 -17.93 15.48
CA PHE A 11 -0.17 -17.60 16.02
C PHE A 11 0.25 -16.16 15.72
N THR A 12 -0.05 -15.65 14.51
CA THR A 12 0.19 -14.23 14.17
C THR A 12 -0.61 -13.30 15.09
N ILE A 13 -1.90 -13.61 15.33
CA ILE A 13 -2.75 -12.79 16.21
C ILE A 13 -2.20 -12.79 17.65
N VAL A 14 -1.93 -13.97 18.20
CA VAL A 14 -1.45 -14.12 19.58
C VAL A 14 -0.09 -13.47 19.76
N GLY A 15 0.86 -13.75 18.86
CA GLY A 15 2.22 -13.21 18.92
C GLY A 15 2.23 -11.68 18.83
N LEU A 16 1.51 -11.10 17.87
CA LEU A 16 1.39 -9.65 17.76
C LEU A 16 0.68 -9.04 18.97
N ARG A 17 -0.37 -9.69 19.49
CA ARG A 17 -1.07 -9.20 20.67
C ARG A 17 -0.14 -9.19 21.89
N GLU A 18 0.62 -10.25 22.11
CA GLU A 18 1.57 -10.36 23.23
C GLU A 18 2.61 -9.23 23.15
N VAL A 19 3.28 -9.13 22.01
CA VAL A 19 4.29 -8.11 21.70
C VAL A 19 3.72 -6.71 21.95
N LEU A 20 2.51 -6.42 21.47
CA LEU A 20 1.93 -5.08 21.53
C LEU A 20 1.25 -4.74 22.85
N SER A 21 0.84 -5.74 23.63
CA SER A 21 0.24 -5.52 24.94
C SER A 21 1.25 -4.98 25.96
N SER A 22 2.55 -5.17 25.70
CA SER A 22 3.63 -4.53 26.46
C SER A 22 3.67 -2.99 26.30
N THR A 23 2.97 -2.43 25.30
CA THR A 23 2.91 -0.99 25.05
C THR A 23 1.61 -0.41 25.65
N PRO A 24 1.65 0.26 26.82
CA PRO A 24 0.45 0.63 27.57
C PRO A 24 -0.47 1.65 26.87
N MET A 25 0.03 2.33 25.84
CA MET A 25 -0.72 3.29 25.04
C MET A 25 -1.56 2.64 23.91
N LEU A 26 -1.43 1.33 23.68
CA LEU A 26 -2.08 0.60 22.59
C LEU A 26 -3.27 -0.22 23.10
N SER A 27 -4.40 -0.10 22.40
CA SER A 27 -5.59 -0.94 22.59
C SER A 27 -5.65 -1.93 21.43
N VAL A 28 -5.19 -3.16 21.66
CA VAL A 28 -5.02 -4.19 20.62
C VAL A 28 -6.24 -5.10 20.57
N LYS A 29 -6.89 -5.18 19.40
CA LYS A 29 -8.08 -6.01 19.19
C LYS A 29 -7.97 -6.81 17.90
N PRO A 30 -8.38 -8.09 17.88
CA PRO A 30 -8.63 -8.78 16.63
C PRO A 30 -9.65 -8.01 15.79
N ALA A 31 -9.44 -8.02 14.48
CA ALA A 31 -10.35 -7.44 13.53
C ALA A 31 -11.32 -8.50 13.01
N ASN A 32 -12.58 -8.11 12.96
CA ASN A 32 -13.68 -8.84 12.35
C ASN A 32 -14.27 -7.85 11.33
N ARG A 33 -14.88 -8.33 10.24
CA ARG A 33 -15.55 -7.45 9.25
C ARG A 33 -16.56 -6.47 9.87
N PHE A 34 -17.02 -6.72 11.11
CA PHE A 34 -18.03 -5.95 11.82
C PHE A 34 -17.52 -5.20 13.07
N THR A 35 -16.26 -5.36 13.48
CA THR A 35 -15.72 -4.70 14.69
C THR A 35 -15.07 -3.37 14.33
N LEU A 36 -15.93 -2.37 14.11
CA LEU A 36 -15.53 -1.00 13.77
C LEU A 36 -14.73 -0.38 14.96
N PRO A 37 -13.73 0.48 14.70
CA PRO A 37 -13.19 1.40 15.70
C PRO A 37 -14.33 2.25 16.27
N GLN A 38 -14.54 2.18 17.58
CA GLN A 38 -15.52 3.03 18.26
C GLN A 38 -14.82 4.29 18.77
N GLY A 39 -15.27 5.46 18.30
CA GLY A 39 -14.76 6.77 18.72
C GLY A 39 -13.71 7.41 17.79
N ARG A 40 -13.32 8.65 18.09
CA ARG A 40 -12.40 9.50 17.28
C ARG A 40 -10.91 9.17 17.45
N LYS A 41 -10.54 7.97 17.92
CA LYS A 41 -9.13 7.62 18.18
C LYS A 41 -8.44 7.19 16.87
N LYS A 42 -7.22 7.69 16.64
CA LYS A 42 -6.35 7.19 15.56
C LYS A 42 -6.15 5.68 15.69
N CYS A 43 -6.17 4.99 14.55
CA CYS A 43 -6.13 3.53 14.47
C CYS A 43 -4.98 3.05 13.57
N ILE A 44 -4.27 2.01 13.99
CA ILE A 44 -3.34 1.25 13.14
C ILE A 44 -4.02 -0.05 12.75
N PHE A 45 -4.01 -0.36 11.46
CA PHE A 45 -4.49 -1.64 10.94
C PHE A 45 -3.28 -2.50 10.60
N ILE A 46 -3.11 -3.63 11.28
CA ILE A 46 -2.11 -4.65 10.94
C ILE A 46 -2.85 -5.78 10.23
N ILE A 47 -2.40 -6.10 9.03
CA ILE A 47 -3.13 -6.99 8.12
C ILE A 47 -2.14 -8.03 7.60
N ASP A 48 -2.43 -9.30 7.85
CA ASP A 48 -1.67 -10.41 7.26
C ASP A 48 -2.03 -10.54 5.78
N GLY A 49 -1.09 -10.20 4.91
CA GLY A 49 -1.23 -10.24 3.45
C GLY A 49 -1.34 -11.65 2.86
N SER A 50 -1.12 -12.69 3.67
CA SER A 50 -1.35 -14.09 3.28
C SER A 50 -2.72 -14.62 3.68
N SER A 51 -3.47 -13.87 4.48
CA SER A 51 -4.77 -14.30 4.96
C SER A 51 -5.82 -14.24 3.86
N GLU A 52 -6.63 -15.30 3.76
CA GLU A 52 -7.81 -15.31 2.90
C GLU A 52 -8.74 -14.13 3.24
N GLY A 53 -9.16 -13.39 2.22
CA GLY A 53 -9.98 -12.20 2.38
C GLY A 53 -9.19 -10.91 2.67
N PHE A 54 -7.85 -10.96 2.56
CA PHE A 54 -6.95 -9.81 2.74
C PHE A 54 -7.38 -8.60 1.92
N GLU A 55 -7.64 -8.80 0.62
CA GLU A 55 -7.93 -7.71 -0.32
C GLU A 55 -9.23 -7.02 0.04
N GLU A 56 -10.31 -7.79 0.21
CA GLU A 56 -11.62 -7.26 0.56
C GLU A 56 -11.61 -6.57 1.92
N TYR A 57 -10.85 -7.11 2.88
CA TYR A 57 -10.71 -6.50 4.19
C TYR A 57 -9.93 -5.18 4.11
N TYR A 58 -8.74 -5.19 3.49
CA TYR A 58 -7.90 -3.99 3.30
C TYR A 58 -8.70 -2.90 2.61
N GLU A 59 -9.43 -3.24 1.55
CA GLU A 59 -10.21 -2.27 0.81
C GLU A 59 -11.41 -1.72 1.57
N SER A 60 -12.10 -2.57 2.33
CA SER A 60 -13.19 -2.13 3.19
C SER A 60 -12.68 -1.14 4.25
N VAL A 61 -11.59 -1.46 4.94
CA VAL A 61 -11.06 -0.60 6.00
C VAL A 61 -10.39 0.65 5.45
N ARG A 62 -9.71 0.57 4.31
CA ARG A 62 -9.11 1.72 3.67
C ARG A 62 -10.19 2.72 3.26
N THR A 63 -11.22 2.28 2.54
CA THR A 63 -12.31 3.17 2.11
C THR A 63 -13.06 3.78 3.30
N SER A 64 -13.34 2.98 4.34
CA SER A 64 -14.19 3.42 5.45
C SER A 64 -13.43 4.21 6.53
N PHE A 65 -12.12 4.02 6.64
CA PHE A 65 -11.34 4.51 7.78
C PHE A 65 -10.06 5.24 7.39
N TYR A 66 -9.83 5.58 6.12
CA TYR A 66 -8.61 6.26 5.69
C TYR A 66 -8.25 7.46 6.58
N GLU A 67 -9.21 8.33 6.89
CA GLU A 67 -8.99 9.53 7.71
C GLU A 67 -8.58 9.22 9.15
N MET A 68 -9.17 8.18 9.75
CA MET A 68 -8.84 7.76 11.12
C MET A 68 -7.58 6.88 11.19
N ALA A 69 -7.21 6.25 10.08
CA ALA A 69 -6.04 5.40 10.00
C ALA A 69 -4.77 6.25 10.14
N ALA A 70 -3.94 5.88 11.12
CA ALA A 70 -2.56 6.33 11.22
C ALA A 70 -1.70 5.60 10.19
N SER A 71 -1.90 4.29 10.05
CA SER A 71 -1.23 3.46 9.03
C SER A 71 -1.98 2.15 8.78
N PHE A 72 -1.77 1.59 7.60
CA PHE A 72 -2.09 0.23 7.21
C PHE A 72 -0.78 -0.54 7.07
N ILE A 73 -0.49 -1.42 8.01
CA ILE A 73 0.71 -2.25 8.01
C ILE A 73 0.33 -3.61 7.45
N ILE A 74 0.93 -3.99 6.33
CA ILE A 74 0.67 -5.26 5.65
C ILE A 74 1.85 -6.18 5.91
N ILE A 75 1.60 -7.30 6.59
CA ILE A 75 2.59 -8.33 6.84
C ILE A 75 2.64 -9.23 5.62
N ASN A 76 3.78 -9.27 4.97
CA ASN A 76 4.06 -10.14 3.86
C ASN A 76 4.76 -11.41 4.33
N ASN A 77 4.25 -12.58 3.95
CA ASN A 77 4.91 -13.85 4.25
C ASN A 77 6.22 -14.05 3.48
N SER A 78 6.48 -13.23 2.47
CA SER A 78 7.76 -13.29 1.77
C SER A 78 8.91 -12.90 2.71
N PRO A 79 9.93 -13.76 2.85
CA PRO A 79 10.99 -13.51 3.79
C PRO A 79 11.96 -12.45 3.22
N TYR A 80 12.49 -11.61 4.11
CA TYR A 80 13.61 -10.69 3.85
C TYR A 80 13.34 -9.62 2.79
N HIS A 81 12.67 -8.54 3.20
CA HIS A 81 12.74 -7.24 2.53
C HIS A 81 12.67 -6.12 3.57
N PRO A 82 13.28 -4.94 3.30
CA PRO A 82 13.10 -3.79 4.18
C PRO A 82 11.62 -3.34 4.17
N PRO A 83 11.15 -2.61 5.20
CA PRO A 83 9.84 -1.96 5.16
C PRO A 83 9.68 -1.06 3.93
N VAL A 84 8.52 -1.14 3.28
CA VAL A 84 8.24 -0.42 2.03
C VAL A 84 6.99 0.43 2.18
N CYS A 85 7.11 1.74 1.99
CA CYS A 85 5.96 2.63 1.90
C CYS A 85 5.40 2.63 0.49
N ILE A 86 4.23 2.02 0.33
CA ILE A 86 3.56 1.89 -0.96
C ILE A 86 2.83 3.20 -1.29
N ASP A 87 2.13 3.74 -0.31
CA ASP A 87 1.50 5.06 -0.36
C ASP A 87 1.70 5.79 0.98
N GLU A 88 0.99 6.90 1.17
CA GLU A 88 1.13 7.76 2.37
C GLU A 88 0.85 7.07 3.70
N LYS A 89 0.01 6.04 3.72
CA LYS A 89 -0.42 5.35 4.94
C LYS A 89 -0.16 3.85 4.92
N THR A 90 0.13 3.26 3.77
CA THR A 90 0.29 1.82 3.60
C THR A 90 1.75 1.42 3.56
N ILE A 91 2.13 0.56 4.51
CA ILE A 91 3.49 0.06 4.70
C ILE A 91 3.47 -1.47 4.56
N LEU A 92 4.29 -2.01 3.68
CA LEU A 92 4.54 -3.44 3.57
C LEU A 92 5.75 -3.82 4.41
N ILE A 93 5.62 -4.86 5.24
CA ILE A 93 6.73 -5.38 6.05
C ILE A 93 6.88 -6.88 5.86
N SER A 94 8.11 -7.38 5.93
CA SER A 94 8.35 -8.82 5.90
C SER A 94 7.95 -9.44 7.23
N LYS A 95 7.34 -10.62 7.21
CA LYS A 95 7.07 -11.45 8.40
C LYS A 95 8.35 -11.81 9.17
N SER A 96 9.49 -11.86 8.47
CA SER A 96 10.81 -12.12 9.07
C SER A 96 11.46 -10.87 9.67
N SER A 97 10.77 -9.71 9.65
CA SER A 97 11.32 -8.49 10.22
C SER A 97 11.52 -8.64 11.74
N PRO A 98 12.66 -8.20 12.29
CA PRO A 98 12.87 -8.18 13.74
C PRO A 98 11.77 -7.38 14.43
N ILE A 99 11.38 -7.83 15.64
CA ILE A 99 10.32 -7.17 16.39
C ILE A 99 10.67 -5.73 16.76
N ASP A 100 11.96 -5.43 16.97
CA ASP A 100 12.45 -4.06 17.21
C ASP A 100 12.19 -3.13 16.02
N ALA A 101 12.26 -3.64 14.79
CA ALA A 101 11.91 -2.86 13.61
C ALA A 101 10.40 -2.57 13.58
N PHE A 102 9.59 -3.52 14.06
CA PHE A 102 8.16 -3.34 14.21
C PHE A 102 7.79 -2.31 15.28
N TYR A 103 8.45 -2.33 16.44
CA TYR A 103 8.25 -1.29 17.46
C TYR A 103 8.60 0.09 16.94
N LYS A 104 9.73 0.23 16.23
CA LYS A 104 10.08 1.49 15.56
C LYS A 104 8.97 1.94 14.60
N LEU A 105 8.38 1.06 13.81
CA LEU A 105 7.26 1.44 12.94
C LEU A 105 6.04 1.99 13.71
N LEU A 106 5.82 1.53 14.93
CA LEU A 106 4.71 1.96 15.79
C LEU A 106 5.03 3.19 16.64
N ASP A 107 6.28 3.32 17.08
CA ASP A 107 6.80 4.43 17.89
C ASP A 107 7.02 5.70 17.05
N VAL A 108 7.12 5.58 15.72
CA VAL A 108 7.47 6.67 14.80
C VAL A 108 6.24 7.50 14.38
N ILE A 109 5.36 7.77 15.35
CA ILE A 109 4.28 8.77 15.25
C ILE A 109 4.66 10.12 15.91
N PRO A 110 5.94 10.58 15.96
CA PRO A 110 6.20 12.01 15.93
C PRO A 110 6.05 12.51 14.49
N PRO A 111 5.47 13.69 14.25
CA PRO A 111 5.37 14.29 12.92
C PRO A 111 6.72 14.57 12.23
N HIS A 112 7.87 14.42 12.92
CA HIS A 112 9.20 14.80 12.43
C HIS A 112 9.96 13.66 11.71
N THR A 113 9.49 12.43 11.79
CA THR A 113 10.11 11.24 11.17
C THR A 113 9.45 10.80 9.86
N ARG A 114 8.49 11.59 9.34
CA ARG A 114 7.80 11.36 8.06
C ARG A 114 8.74 11.11 6.88
N HIS A 115 9.97 11.61 6.93
CA HIS A 115 10.98 11.42 5.89
C HIS A 115 11.46 9.97 5.72
N LEU A 116 11.34 9.13 6.76
CA LEU A 116 11.67 7.70 6.70
C LEU A 116 10.61 6.86 5.99
N PHE A 117 9.40 7.43 5.81
CA PHE A 117 8.24 6.75 5.24
C PHE A 117 7.71 7.48 4.01
N ASN A 118 8.61 7.97 3.16
CA ASN A 118 8.22 8.55 1.89
C ASN A 118 7.74 7.44 0.95
N PRO A 119 6.54 7.57 0.35
CA PRO A 119 6.05 6.63 -0.63
C PRO A 119 7.05 6.48 -1.79
N VAL A 120 7.23 5.27 -2.28
CA VAL A 120 8.08 5.02 -3.43
C VAL A 120 7.53 5.77 -4.65
N ARG A 121 8.32 6.69 -5.19
CA ARG A 121 7.94 7.49 -6.36
C ARG A 121 8.38 6.80 -7.65
N LEU A 122 7.41 6.37 -8.44
CA LEU A 122 7.62 5.90 -9.80
C LEU A 122 7.48 7.06 -10.80
N SER A 123 8.32 7.06 -11.83
CA SER A 123 8.07 7.90 -13.01
C SER A 123 6.83 7.41 -13.74
N LYS A 124 6.26 8.24 -14.63
CA LYS A 124 5.14 7.83 -15.50
C LYS A 124 5.47 6.56 -16.30
N SER A 125 6.70 6.45 -16.80
CA SER A 125 7.17 5.28 -17.53
C SER A 125 7.32 4.04 -16.64
N GLU A 126 7.90 4.17 -15.45
CA GLU A 126 8.03 3.05 -14.51
C GLU A 126 6.67 2.56 -14.04
N TYR A 127 5.73 3.47 -13.78
CA TYR A 127 4.35 3.15 -13.42
C TYR A 127 3.65 2.35 -14.53
N ALA A 128 3.75 2.82 -15.79
CA ALA A 128 3.15 2.12 -16.93
C ALA A 128 3.78 0.74 -17.16
N VAL A 129 5.12 0.64 -17.11
CA VAL A 129 5.82 -0.65 -17.21
C VAL A 129 5.38 -1.59 -16.10
N PHE A 130 5.25 -1.11 -14.87
CA PHE A 130 4.83 -1.95 -13.75
C PHE A 130 3.41 -2.48 -13.95
N HIS A 131 2.48 -1.60 -14.33
CA HIS A 131 1.09 -1.94 -14.54
C HIS A 131 0.92 -3.02 -15.63
N TYR A 132 1.51 -2.84 -16.81
CA TYR A 132 1.40 -3.87 -17.86
C TYR A 132 2.17 -5.15 -17.50
N TRP A 133 3.29 -5.04 -16.79
CA TRP A 133 4.05 -6.22 -16.39
C TRP A 133 3.27 -7.12 -15.41
N ILE A 134 2.57 -6.54 -14.43
CA ILE A 134 1.76 -7.33 -13.49
C ILE A 134 0.50 -7.93 -14.13
N LEU A 135 0.04 -7.36 -15.25
CA LEU A 135 -0.99 -7.94 -16.10
C LEU A 135 -0.47 -9.07 -17.02
N GLY A 136 0.83 -9.38 -16.97
CA GLY A 136 1.44 -10.50 -17.70
C GLY A 136 2.01 -10.16 -19.08
N TYR A 137 2.06 -8.88 -19.46
CA TYR A 137 2.60 -8.48 -20.77
C TYR A 137 4.13 -8.70 -20.84
N THR A 138 4.61 -9.09 -22.02
CA THR A 138 6.04 -9.27 -22.31
C THR A 138 6.75 -7.92 -22.45
N ALA A 139 8.09 -7.92 -22.41
CA ALA A 139 8.84 -6.67 -22.56
C ALA A 139 8.64 -6.05 -23.96
N GLU A 140 8.46 -6.90 -24.97
CA GLU A 140 8.16 -6.56 -26.36
C GLU A 140 6.79 -5.88 -26.46
N SER A 141 5.73 -6.50 -25.94
CA SER A 141 4.39 -5.91 -26.00
C SER A 141 4.31 -4.60 -25.20
N ILE A 142 4.96 -4.53 -24.03
CA ILE A 142 5.03 -3.28 -23.26
C ILE A 142 5.74 -2.19 -24.08
N SER A 143 6.87 -2.53 -24.70
CA SER A 143 7.69 -1.63 -25.52
C SER A 143 6.86 -0.98 -26.64
N GLU A 144 6.04 -1.78 -27.32
CA GLU A 144 5.11 -1.33 -28.36
C GLU A 144 4.00 -0.43 -27.80
N ILE A 145 3.36 -0.83 -26.70
CA ILE A 145 2.23 -0.10 -26.10
C ILE A 145 2.62 1.29 -25.61
N ILE A 146 3.76 1.40 -24.91
CA ILE A 146 4.17 2.66 -24.26
C ILE A 146 5.20 3.47 -25.06
N GLY A 147 5.61 2.98 -26.24
CA GLY A 147 6.55 3.67 -27.11
C GLY A 147 7.99 3.77 -26.56
N LEU A 148 8.39 2.84 -25.69
CA LEU A 148 9.78 2.74 -25.20
C LEU A 148 10.49 1.61 -25.92
N ASN A 149 11.82 1.66 -26.06
CA ASN A 149 12.56 0.50 -26.53
C ASN A 149 12.59 -0.63 -25.47
N LYS A 150 12.71 -1.89 -25.92
CA LYS A 150 12.75 -3.08 -25.06
C LYS A 150 13.80 -3.00 -23.93
N LYS A 151 14.99 -2.45 -24.20
CA LYS A 151 16.05 -2.26 -23.19
C LYS A 151 15.62 -1.30 -22.07
N SER A 152 14.91 -0.22 -22.41
CA SER A 152 14.35 0.73 -21.46
C SER A 152 13.24 0.11 -20.61
N VAL A 153 12.42 -0.79 -21.17
CA VAL A 153 11.43 -1.55 -20.40
C VAL A 153 12.11 -2.43 -19.36
N LEU A 154 13.12 -3.21 -19.76
CA LEU A 154 13.88 -4.07 -18.85
C LEU A 154 14.61 -3.25 -17.77
N ASN A 155 15.23 -2.13 -18.14
CA ASN A 155 15.85 -1.22 -17.19
C ASN A 155 14.85 -0.63 -16.20
N SER A 156 13.64 -0.30 -16.65
CA SER A 156 12.57 0.21 -15.78
C SER A 156 12.13 -0.84 -14.78
N LYS A 157 12.02 -2.12 -15.19
CA LYS A 157 11.75 -3.24 -14.27
C LYS A 157 12.84 -3.33 -13.20
N SER A 158 14.12 -3.32 -13.58
CA SER A 158 15.24 -3.37 -12.62
C SER A 158 15.24 -2.19 -11.64
N ARG A 159 15.02 -0.96 -12.13
CA ARG A 159 14.91 0.23 -11.27
C ARG A 159 13.74 0.14 -10.30
N LEU A 160 12.61 -0.38 -10.75
CA LEU A 160 11.43 -0.57 -9.90
C LEU A 160 11.73 -1.52 -8.74
N LEU A 161 12.34 -2.67 -9.02
CA LEU A 161 12.75 -3.62 -7.97
C LEU A 161 13.68 -2.96 -6.95
N ASN A 162 14.66 -2.19 -7.43
CA ASN A 162 15.59 -1.47 -6.56
C ASN A 162 14.90 -0.38 -5.72
N LYS A 163 13.93 0.34 -6.29
CA LYS A 163 13.17 1.38 -5.58
C LYS A 163 12.31 0.82 -4.45
N TYR A 164 11.64 -0.31 -4.69
CA TYR A 164 10.85 -0.98 -3.66
C TYR A 164 11.70 -1.84 -2.73
N GLY A 165 12.93 -2.18 -3.09
CA GLY A 165 13.78 -3.07 -2.30
C GLY A 165 13.25 -4.50 -2.20
N VAL A 166 12.39 -4.91 -3.14
CA VAL A 166 11.78 -6.25 -3.19
C VAL A 166 12.15 -6.92 -4.52
N GLN A 167 12.42 -8.23 -4.46
CA GLN A 167 12.76 -9.01 -5.65
C GLN A 167 11.80 -10.17 -5.89
N ASP A 168 11.01 -10.54 -4.88
CA ASP A 168 10.10 -11.66 -4.97
C ASP A 168 8.75 -11.25 -5.59
N LYS A 169 8.17 -12.20 -6.30
CA LYS A 169 6.89 -12.01 -7.00
C LYS A 169 5.75 -11.67 -6.04
N ASN A 170 5.74 -12.22 -4.83
CA ASN A 170 4.62 -12.05 -3.90
C ASN A 170 4.52 -10.61 -3.39
N SER A 171 5.65 -10.03 -2.97
CA SER A 171 5.74 -8.61 -2.57
C SER A 171 5.26 -7.69 -3.68
N LEU A 172 5.73 -7.92 -4.92
CA LEU A 172 5.36 -7.10 -6.06
C LEU A 172 3.87 -7.18 -6.37
N LEU A 173 3.26 -8.36 -6.26
CA LEU A 173 1.83 -8.53 -6.45
C LEU A 173 1.01 -7.79 -5.38
N ILE A 174 1.43 -7.82 -4.12
CA ILE A 174 0.77 -7.06 -3.05
C ILE A 174 0.87 -5.55 -3.34
N ILE A 175 2.07 -5.06 -3.67
CA ILE A 175 2.30 -3.65 -4.03
C ILE A 175 1.42 -3.24 -5.21
N ALA A 176 1.38 -4.05 -6.26
CA ALA A 176 0.59 -3.80 -7.45
C ALA A 176 -0.92 -3.75 -7.16
N LYS A 177 -1.44 -4.67 -6.33
CA LYS A 177 -2.85 -4.68 -5.93
C LYS A 177 -3.26 -3.39 -5.22
N ILE A 178 -2.36 -2.84 -4.41
CA ILE A 178 -2.59 -1.60 -3.68
C ILE A 178 -2.52 -0.38 -4.62
N LEU A 179 -1.56 -0.35 -5.54
CA LEU A 179 -1.36 0.79 -6.44
C LEU A 179 -2.35 0.85 -7.60
N PHE A 180 -2.64 -0.29 -8.23
CA PHE A 180 -3.43 -0.39 -9.46
C PHE A 180 -4.87 -0.83 -9.22
N ARG A 181 -5.37 -0.65 -7.98
CA ARG A 181 -6.69 -1.08 -7.53
C ARG A 181 -7.81 -0.76 -8.52
N GLU A 182 -7.80 0.45 -9.10
CA GLU A 182 -8.84 0.89 -10.04
C GLU A 182 -8.75 0.19 -11.41
N SER A 183 -7.54 -0.17 -11.84
CA SER A 183 -7.31 -0.79 -13.15
C SER A 183 -7.47 -2.31 -13.15
N ILE A 184 -7.28 -2.96 -11.99
CA ILE A 184 -7.52 -4.41 -11.83
C ILE A 184 -9.03 -4.69 -11.70
N ALA A 185 -9.82 -3.72 -11.24
CA ALA A 185 -11.28 -3.80 -11.13
C ALA A 185 -12.06 -3.48 -12.43
N GLY A 186 -11.37 -3.34 -13.57
CA GLY A 186 -12.01 -3.21 -14.88
C GLY A 186 -12.62 -1.84 -15.22
N LYS A 187 -12.24 -0.76 -14.52
CA LYS A 187 -12.57 0.61 -14.97
C LYS A 187 -11.38 1.21 -15.73
N PRO A 188 -11.58 1.67 -16.99
CA PRO A 188 -10.52 2.37 -17.71
C PRO A 188 -10.19 3.68 -16.98
N PRO A 189 -8.92 4.14 -17.05
CA PRO A 189 -8.53 5.40 -16.44
C PRO A 189 -9.32 6.53 -17.08
N CYS A 190 -10.14 7.21 -16.27
CA CYS A 190 -10.77 8.44 -16.69
C CYS A 190 -9.64 9.46 -16.92
N SER A 191 -9.39 9.77 -18.18
CA SER A 191 -8.50 10.85 -18.58
C SER A 191 -9.01 12.15 -17.95
N SER A 192 -8.23 12.70 -17.03
CA SER A 192 -8.37 14.08 -16.63
C SER A 192 -8.04 14.97 -17.84
N GLU A 193 -9.06 15.49 -18.51
CA GLU A 193 -8.91 16.71 -19.29
C GLU A 193 -9.30 17.90 -18.41
N SER A 194 -8.27 18.56 -17.89
CA SER A 194 -8.26 20.02 -17.72
C SER A 194 -8.55 20.65 -19.10
N THR A 195 -9.31 21.73 -19.27
CA THR A 195 -8.99 23.14 -18.94
C THR A 195 -10.06 23.95 -19.72
N LYS A 196 -10.70 25.02 -19.23
CA LYS A 196 -10.23 26.41 -19.26
C LYS A 196 -11.37 27.33 -18.80
N ASP A 197 -11.05 28.21 -17.85
CA ASP A 197 -11.65 29.55 -17.80
C ASP A 197 -11.29 30.32 -19.07
N ILE A 198 -12.29 30.88 -19.76
CA ILE A 198 -12.20 32.11 -20.55
C ILE A 198 -13.54 32.84 -20.36
N GLY A 199 -13.49 34.06 -19.83
CA GLY A 199 -14.63 34.98 -19.72
C GLY A 199 -14.89 35.78 -21.00
N GLU A 200 -15.82 36.75 -20.89
CA GLU A 200 -16.27 37.75 -21.90
C GLU A 200 -17.24 37.22 -22.99
N VAL A 201 -18.40 37.80 -23.35
CA VAL A 201 -18.98 39.16 -23.30
C VAL A 201 -20.54 39.12 -23.37
N GLY A 202 -21.21 40.01 -22.63
CA GLY A 202 -22.31 40.89 -23.06
C GLY A 202 -23.69 40.39 -23.56
N SER A 203 -24.72 40.81 -22.79
CA SER A 203 -25.94 41.54 -23.20
C SER A 203 -26.82 41.04 -24.36
N LEU A 204 -28.05 40.66 -24.03
CA LEU A 204 -29.29 41.00 -24.76
C LEU A 204 -30.52 40.56 -23.95
N ALA A 205 -31.12 41.50 -23.20
CA ALA A 205 -32.55 41.64 -22.93
C ALA A 205 -32.79 43.01 -22.28
#